data_AF-A0A3S3RFP7-F1
#
_entry.id   AF-A0A3S3RFP7-F1
#
_cell.length_a   1.000
_cell.length_b   1.000
_cell.length_c   1.000
_cell.angle_alpha   90.00
_cell.angle_beta   90.00
_cell.angle_gamma   90.00
#
_symmetry.space_group_name_H-M   'P 1'
#
loop_
_entity.id
_entity.type
_entity.pdbx_description
1 polymer ?
#
loop_
_entity_poly.entity_id
_entity_poly.type
_entity_poly.pdbx_seq_one_letter_code
_entity_poly.pdbx_strand_id
1 'polypeptide(L)'
;MEKAILTLFTTFFLISSIICERTQNAFDYPVCGKYKFEIGERNINGKYFNPWIVSLRINAKFREEQRVNFCFGSIIRKRLILTAASCFPKNTIIVRVYFGSQ
;
A
#
# COMPACT_ATOMS: atom_id res chain seq x y z
N MET A 1 -43.34 -36.84 12.20
CA MET A 1 -42.60 -36.47 10.97
C MET A 1 -42.49 -34.95 10.79
N GLU A 2 -43.56 -34.19 11.05
CA GLU A 2 -43.58 -32.72 10.92
C GLU A 2 -42.54 -31.96 11.78
N LYS A 3 -42.37 -32.35 13.05
CA LYS A 3 -41.37 -31.74 13.95
C LYS A 3 -39.92 -31.95 13.49
N ALA A 4 -39.63 -33.10 12.88
CA ALA A 4 -38.29 -33.42 12.38
C ALA A 4 -37.91 -32.58 11.15
N ILE A 5 -38.89 -32.30 10.29
CA ILE A 5 -38.73 -31.44 9.12
C ILE A 5 -38.43 -30.01 9.57
N LEU A 6 -39.20 -29.49 10.53
CA LEU A 6 -38.97 -28.14 11.07
C LEU A 6 -37.59 -27.99 11.70
N THR A 7 -37.10 -28.99 12.44
CA THR A 7 -35.75 -28.98 13.01
C THR A 7 -34.63 -29.03 11.98
N LEU A 8 -34.84 -29.70 10.83
CA LEU A 8 -33.85 -29.73 9.75
C LEU A 8 -33.76 -28.38 9.03
N PHE A 9 -34.90 -27.71 8.81
CA PHE A 9 -34.91 -26.38 8.21
C PHE A 9 -34.21 -25.35 9.12
N THR A 10 -34.53 -25.33 10.41
CA THR A 10 -33.91 -24.35 11.34
C THR A 10 -32.41 -24.56 11.48
N THR A 11 -31.94 -25.81 11.56
CA THR A 11 -30.50 -26.11 11.62
C THR A 11 -29.78 -25.75 10.32
N PHE A 12 -30.38 -26.00 9.16
CA PHE A 12 -29.82 -25.56 7.87
C PHE A 12 -29.68 -24.04 7.78
N PHE A 13 -30.72 -23.28 8.17
CA PHE A 13 -30.67 -21.82 8.18
C PHE A 13 -29.57 -21.29 9.12
N LEU A 14 -29.45 -21.83 10.33
CA LEU A 14 -28.40 -21.43 11.28
C LEU A 14 -26.99 -21.73 10.76
N ILE A 15 -26.78 -22.90 10.15
CA ILE A 15 -25.49 -23.26 9.56
C ILE A 15 -25.15 -22.34 8.37
N SER A 16 -26.13 -22.00 7.53
CA SER A 16 -25.92 -21.09 6.40
C SER A 16 -25.49 -19.69 6.84
N SER A 17 -26.08 -19.16 7.91
CA SER A 17 -25.71 -17.86 8.49
C SER A 17 -24.28 -17.86 9.05
N ILE A 18 -23.90 -18.92 9.78
CA ILE A 18 -22.55 -19.07 10.36
C ILE A 18 -21.48 -19.18 9.25
N ILE A 19 -21.77 -19.89 8.16
CA ILE A 19 -20.85 -20.02 7.02
C ILE A 19 -20.74 -18.70 6.26
N CYS A 20 -21.85 -17.95 6.11
CA CYS A 20 -21.87 -16.68 5.40
C CYS A 20 -20.95 -15.63 6.08
N GLU A 21 -21.00 -15.54 7.41
CA GLU A 21 -20.18 -14.60 8.19
C GLU A 21 -18.67 -14.85 8.05
N ARG A 22 -18.25 -16.10 7.78
CA ARG A 22 -16.83 -16.45 7.61
C ARG A 22 -16.22 -16.02 6.27
N THR A 23 -17.04 -15.60 5.30
CA THR A 23 -16.57 -15.23 3.95
C THR A 23 -16.31 -13.73 3.76
N GLN A 24 -16.57 -12.89 4.76
CA GLN A 24 -16.29 -11.45 4.72
C GLN A 24 -14.80 -11.08 4.87
N ASN A 25 -13.90 -12.06 4.94
CA ASN A 25 -12.49 -11.85 4.61
C ASN A 25 -12.31 -11.97 3.09
N ALA A 26 -13.04 -11.15 2.34
CA ALA A 26 -12.77 -10.95 0.93
C ALA A 26 -11.31 -10.47 0.81
N PHE A 27 -10.45 -11.37 0.32
CA PHE A 27 -9.11 -11.12 -0.22
C PHE A 27 -8.65 -9.66 -0.13
N ASP A 28 -7.81 -9.33 0.84
CA ASP A 28 -7.07 -8.06 0.90
C ASP A 28 -6.02 -8.03 -0.22
N TYR A 29 -6.50 -7.94 -1.46
CA TYR A 29 -5.65 -7.77 -2.62
C TYR A 29 -5.21 -6.30 -2.68
N PRO A 30 -3.92 -6.01 -2.90
CA PRO A 30 -3.43 -4.64 -2.96
C PRO A 30 -4.12 -3.88 -4.11
N VAL A 31 -5.01 -2.95 -3.76
CA VAL A 31 -5.66 -2.03 -4.71
C VAL A 31 -4.77 -0.81 -4.94
N CYS A 32 -4.51 -0.46 -6.20
CA CYS A 32 -3.74 0.74 -6.54
C CYS A 32 -4.53 2.03 -6.24
N GLY A 33 -3.83 3.14 -6.04
CA GLY A 33 -4.47 4.46 -5.88
C GLY A 33 -5.24 4.68 -4.56
N LYS A 34 -5.29 3.70 -3.65
CA LYS A 34 -5.91 3.84 -2.33
C LYS A 34 -5.01 4.62 -1.36
N TYR A 35 -5.36 5.86 -1.07
CA TYR A 35 -4.68 6.66 -0.04
C TYR A 35 -5.31 6.44 1.34
N LYS A 36 -4.58 6.79 2.39
CA LYS A 36 -5.11 6.84 3.76
C LYS A 36 -5.18 8.29 4.22
N PHE A 37 -6.24 8.63 4.94
CA PHE A 37 -6.34 9.92 5.63
C PHE A 37 -6.33 9.62 7.12
N GLU A 38 -5.37 10.21 7.82
CA GLU A 38 -5.20 10.03 9.27
C GLU A 38 -5.41 11.37 9.96
N ILE A 39 -6.41 11.44 10.84
CA ILE A 39 -6.57 12.58 11.75
C ILE A 39 -5.64 12.31 12.94
N GLY A 40 -4.60 13.12 13.09
CA GLY A 40 -3.74 12.99 14.26
C GLY A 40 -4.49 13.44 15.50
N GLU A 41 -4.40 12.68 16.60
CA GLU A 41 -5.04 13.04 17.88
C GLU A 41 -4.67 14.46 18.37
N ARG A 42 -3.55 15.02 17.91
CA ARG A 42 -3.05 16.36 18.26
C ARG A 42 -3.10 17.39 17.13
N ASN A 43 -3.51 17.00 15.92
CA ASN A 43 -3.57 17.88 14.77
C ASN A 43 -4.93 17.71 14.08
N ILE A 44 -5.81 18.70 14.27
CA ILE A 44 -7.09 18.83 13.56
C ILE A 44 -6.91 18.88 12.02
N ASN A 45 -5.70 19.21 11.57
CA ASN A 45 -5.29 19.12 10.18
C ASN A 45 -4.85 17.67 9.91
N GLY A 46 -5.76 16.83 9.44
CA GLY A 46 -5.44 15.45 9.08
C GLY A 46 -4.36 15.35 7.99
N LYS A 47 -3.60 14.26 8.01
CA LYS A 47 -2.49 13.98 7.07
C LYS A 47 -2.94 12.97 6.03
N TYR A 48 -2.70 13.28 4.76
CA TYR A 48 -2.83 12.32 3.67
C TYR A 48 -1.57 11.46 3.60
N PHE A 49 -1.74 10.15 3.66
CA PHE A 49 -0.70 9.17 3.44
C PHE A 49 -0.93 8.48 2.10
N ASN A 50 0.02 8.66 1.18
CA ASN A 50 0.00 8.08 -0.16
C ASN A 50 0.96 6.88 -0.20
N PRO A 51 0.50 5.63 -0.09
CA PRO A 51 1.39 4.47 0.10
C PRO A 51 2.35 4.22 -1.07
N TRP A 52 2.03 4.71 -2.26
CA TRP A 52 2.84 4.54 -3.46
C TRP A 52 3.99 5.53 -3.57
N ILE A 53 3.99 6.65 -2.83
CA ILE A 53 5.05 7.65 -2.98
C ILE A 53 6.34 7.16 -2.31
N VAL A 54 7.46 7.29 -3.02
CA VAL A 54 8.80 6.97 -2.51
C VAL A 54 9.74 8.13 -2.72
N SER A 55 10.69 8.27 -1.80
CA SER A 55 11.81 9.22 -1.94
C SER A 55 13.04 8.49 -2.45
N LEU A 56 13.72 9.09 -3.42
CA LEU A 56 14.92 8.58 -4.07
C LEU A 56 16.09 9.51 -3.72
N ARG A 57 17.11 8.96 -3.07
CA ARG A 57 18.40 9.65 -2.86
C ARG A 57 19.43 9.10 -3.83
N ILE A 58 19.87 9.94 -4.75
CA ILE A 58 20.74 9.58 -5.87
C ILE A 58 22.10 10.20 -5.63
N ASN A 59 23.10 9.36 -5.43
CA ASN A 59 24.49 9.80 -5.30
C ASN A 59 25.18 9.65 -6.65
N ALA A 60 25.76 10.74 -7.14
CA ALA A 60 26.48 10.79 -8.41
C ALA A 60 27.88 11.38 -8.23
N LYS A 61 28.86 10.86 -8.97
CA LYS A 61 30.26 11.33 -8.90
C LYS A 61 30.53 12.40 -9.94
N PHE A 62 30.53 13.67 -9.56
CA PHE A 62 30.83 14.76 -10.47
C PHE A 62 32.27 15.24 -10.24
N ARG A 63 33.17 14.95 -11.20
CA ARG A 63 34.62 15.16 -11.05
C ARG A 63 35.14 14.42 -9.79
N GLU A 64 35.83 15.12 -8.89
CA GLU A 64 36.33 14.59 -7.61
C GLU A 64 35.31 14.69 -6.46
N GLU A 65 34.13 15.28 -6.71
CA GLU A 65 33.10 15.48 -5.69
C GLU A 65 31.91 14.53 -5.84
N GLN A 66 31.30 14.19 -4.70
CA GLN A 66 30.04 13.46 -4.68
C GLN A 66 28.88 14.45 -4.57
N ARG A 67 27.93 14.38 -5.51
CA ARG A 67 26.68 15.15 -5.47
C ARG A 67 25.52 14.23 -5.10
N VAL A 68 24.62 14.76 -4.28
CA VAL A 68 23.41 14.07 -3.83
C VAL A 68 22.22 14.80 -4.40
N ASN A 69 21.43 14.12 -5.22
CA ASN A 69 20.15 14.60 -5.73
C ASN A 69 19.01 13.85 -5.03
N PHE A 70 17.90 14.56 -4.83
CA PHE A 70 16.66 13.98 -4.32
C PHE A 70 15.59 14.02 -5.41
N CYS A 71 14.90 12.90 -5.59
CA CYS A 71 13.78 12.77 -6.50
C CYS A 71 12.65 11.98 -5.82
N PHE A 72 11.49 11.98 -6.45
CA PHE A 72 10.35 11.18 -6.02
C PHE A 72 10.02 10.13 -7.07
N GLY A 73 9.36 9.06 -6.64
CA GLY A 73 8.83 8.02 -7.51
C GLY A 73 7.49 7.48 -7.00
N SER A 74 6.90 6.59 -7.80
CA SER A 74 5.65 5.91 -7.47
C SER A 74 5.79 4.40 -7.63
N ILE A 75 5.37 3.63 -6.63
CA ILE A 75 5.30 2.17 -6.68
C ILE A 75 4.13 1.78 -7.59
N ILE A 76 4.46 1.28 -8.79
CA ILE A 76 3.45 0.80 -9.75
C ILE A 76 3.27 -0.73 -9.68
N ARG A 77 4.27 -1.46 -9.15
CA ARG A 77 4.22 -2.90 -8.83
C ARG A 77 5.16 -3.23 -7.67
N LYS A 78 5.04 -4.43 -7.07
CA LYS A 78 5.83 -4.91 -5.91
C LYS A 78 7.35 -4.67 -5.97
N ARG A 79 7.94 -4.61 -7.18
CA ARG A 79 9.38 -4.40 -7.39
C ARG A 79 9.65 -3.37 -8.50
N LEU A 80 8.69 -2.51 -8.81
CA LEU A 80 8.80 -1.55 -9.91
C LEU A 80 8.34 -0.16 -9.45
N ILE A 81 9.27 0.79 -9.55
CA ILE A 81 9.08 2.20 -9.20
C ILE A 81 9.19 3.01 -10.49
N LEU A 82 8.17 3.83 -10.76
CA LEU A 82 8.18 4.81 -11.83
C LEU A 82 8.74 6.14 -11.31
N THR A 83 9.69 6.74 -12.04
CA THR A 83 10.27 8.05 -11.74
C THR A 83 10.79 8.70 -13.04
N ALA A 84 11.21 9.96 -12.98
CA ALA A 84 11.75 10.67 -14.13
C ALA A 84 13.17 10.20 -14.46
N ALA A 85 13.46 9.95 -15.74
CA ALA A 85 14.80 9.56 -16.19
C ALA A 85 15.87 10.64 -15.92
N SER A 86 15.47 11.92 -15.96
CA SER A 86 16.35 13.06 -15.68
C SER A 86 16.89 13.11 -14.25
N CYS A 87 16.32 12.34 -13.31
CA CYS A 87 16.83 12.19 -11.96
C CYS A 87 18.21 11.52 -11.91
N PHE A 88 18.56 10.73 -12.93
CA PHE A 88 19.77 9.91 -12.98
C PHE A 88 20.80 10.53 -13.94
N PRO A 89 21.74 11.35 -13.46
CA PRO A 89 22.84 11.80 -14.28
C PRO A 89 23.74 10.61 -14.69
N LYS A 90 24.51 10.74 -15.77
CA LYS A 90 25.33 9.64 -16.35
C LYS A 90 26.30 8.98 -15.36
N ASN A 91 26.65 9.68 -14.30
CA ASN A 91 27.61 9.32 -13.26
C ASN A 91 26.93 8.90 -11.94
N THR A 92 25.67 8.46 -11.97
CA THR A 92 25.00 7.86 -10.82
C THR A 92 25.75 6.60 -10.35
N ILE A 93 26.02 6.52 -9.06
CA ILE A 93 26.69 5.38 -8.42
C ILE A 93 25.70 4.58 -7.58
N ILE A 94 24.94 5.27 -6.73
CA ILE A 94 24.07 4.65 -5.74
C ILE A 94 22.71 5.33 -5.80
N VAL A 95 21.65 4.52 -5.83
CA VAL A 95 20.27 4.96 -5.66
C VAL A 95 19.72 4.30 -4.41
N ARG A 96 19.34 5.11 -3.42
CA ARG A 96 18.63 4.62 -2.22
C ARG A 96 17.17 4.99 -2.31
N VAL A 97 16.30 4.02 -2.08
CA VAL A 97 14.86 4.18 -2.09
C VAL A 97 14.37 4.16 -0.64
N TYR A 98 13.58 5.17 -0.28
CA TYR A 98 12.94 5.28 1.02
C TYR A 98 11.42 5.17 0.85
N PHE A 99 10.83 4.21 1.55
CA PHE A 99 9.40 3.93 1.58
C PHE A 99 8.77 4.57 2.81
N GLY A 100 7.56 5.11 2.66
CA GLY A 100 6.88 5.85 3.72
C GLY A 100 7.48 7.25 3.94
N SER A 101 6.63 8.22 4.28
CA SER A 101 7.09 9.51 4.81
C SER A 101 7.82 9.24 6.12
N GLN A 102 9.13 9.53 6.17
CA GLN A 102 9.82 9.81 7.43
C GLN A 102 9.18 11.01 8.12
#